data_AF-A0A9P9I891-F1
#
_entry.id   AF-A0A9P9I891-F1
#
_cell.length_a   1.000
_cell.length_b   1.000
_cell.length_c   1.000
_cell.angle_alpha   90.00
_cell.angle_beta   90.00
_cell.angle_gamma   90.00
#
_symmetry.space_group_name_H-M   'P 1'
#
loop_
_entity.id
_entity.type
_entity.pdbx_description
1 polymer ?
#
loop_
_entity_poly.entity_id
_entity_poly.type
_entity_poly.pdbx_seq_one_letter_code
_entity_poly.pdbx_strand_id
1 'polypeptide(L)'
;MIVWTTPDSGHWNPEGNAEPLQSIGAPTNCPPAKTRDGHEVQFGTNHFGHSVLFKLLLPTMLRTTELPGADVRLVFLASSLYSQAPRGGILFENLHSTQENLGTWTRYAQSKLANILYAAEVARRYPKITAVSLHPGIVGTGLVNDLGLFSKALVYIGAGFRPKSPEDGARNGLWAATTALKNIRSGAYYEPVGKEAKLNSTARDEDLAKKLWDWTEEQLKAIDIQ
;
A
#
# COMPACT_ATOMS: atom_id res chain seq x y z
N MET A 1 -8.58 2.41 15.23
CA MET A 1 -7.29 2.11 14.57
C MET A 1 -7.53 1.01 13.54
N ILE A 2 -7.27 1.29 12.27
CA ILE A 2 -7.37 0.28 11.21
C ILE A 2 -5.99 0.12 10.62
N VAL A 3 -5.32 -0.96 11.00
CA VAL A 3 -4.04 -1.38 10.41
C VAL A 3 -4.41 -2.27 9.25
N TRP A 4 -4.13 -1.82 8.03
CA TRP A 4 -4.27 -2.67 6.87
C TRP A 4 -3.08 -3.60 6.77
N THR A 5 -3.27 -4.88 7.02
CA THR A 5 -2.27 -5.90 6.69
C THR A 5 -2.89 -6.86 5.69
N THR A 6 -2.32 -6.94 4.50
CA THR A 6 -2.43 -8.15 3.68
C THR A 6 -1.13 -8.92 3.84
N PRO A 7 -1.17 -10.23 4.11
CA PRO A 7 -0.04 -11.08 3.81
C PRO A 7 0.18 -11.02 2.29
N ASP A 8 1.38 -10.68 1.84
CA ASP A 8 1.78 -10.65 0.43
C ASP A 8 1.87 -12.09 -0.19
N SER A 9 1.24 -13.10 0.43
CA SER A 9 1.42 -14.54 0.19
C SER A 9 0.25 -15.24 -0.51
N GLY A 10 -0.64 -14.52 -1.20
CA GLY A 10 -1.73 -15.15 -1.97
C GLY A 10 -1.18 -15.95 -3.16
N HIS A 11 -1.64 -17.19 -3.33
CA HIS A 11 -1.39 -17.98 -4.54
C HIS A 11 -2.38 -17.59 -5.64
N TRP A 12 -1.88 -17.32 -6.86
CA TRP A 12 -2.73 -17.11 -8.04
C TRP A 12 -2.98 -18.46 -8.74
N ASN A 13 -4.24 -18.91 -8.78
CA ASN A 13 -4.64 -20.15 -9.48
C ASN A 13 -5.47 -19.80 -10.73
N PRO A 14 -4.98 -20.07 -11.95
CA PRO A 14 -5.69 -19.76 -13.19
C PRO A 14 -6.81 -20.75 -13.57
N GLU A 15 -6.93 -21.91 -12.91
CA GLU A 15 -7.84 -23.00 -13.34
C GLU A 15 -8.99 -23.31 -12.39
N GLY A 16 -9.16 -22.55 -11.30
CA GLY A 16 -10.21 -22.80 -10.30
C GLY A 16 -11.25 -21.68 -10.25
N ASN A 17 -12.54 -22.03 -10.32
CA ASN A 17 -13.69 -21.20 -9.94
C ASN A 17 -13.65 -20.80 -8.44
N ALA A 18 -12.59 -20.18 -7.97
CA ALA A 18 -12.59 -19.46 -6.72
C ALA A 18 -13.23 -18.10 -7.00
N GLU A 19 -14.46 -17.92 -6.54
CA GLU A 19 -15.07 -16.60 -6.50
C GLU A 19 -14.09 -15.59 -5.90
N PRO A 20 -13.95 -14.38 -6.48
CA PRO A 20 -13.13 -13.32 -5.90
C PRO A 20 -13.87 -12.70 -4.70
N LEU A 21 -14.07 -13.50 -3.66
CA LEU A 21 -14.41 -13.06 -2.33
C LEU A 21 -13.23 -13.46 -1.44
N GLN A 22 -12.59 -12.47 -0.82
CA GLN A 22 -11.66 -12.59 0.34
C GLN A 22 -10.12 -12.61 0.10
N SER A 23 -9.58 -12.13 -1.02
CA SER A 23 -8.15 -11.74 -1.05
C SER A 23 -8.00 -10.23 -1.21
N ILE A 24 -7.69 -9.56 -0.10
CA ILE A 24 -7.56 -8.11 -0.01
C ILE A 24 -6.17 -7.61 -0.50
N GLY A 25 -5.26 -8.52 -0.90
CA GLY A 25 -3.93 -8.19 -1.43
C GLY A 25 -3.64 -8.91 -2.75
N ALA A 26 -2.96 -8.23 -3.68
CA ALA A 26 -2.46 -8.89 -4.89
C ALA A 26 -1.12 -9.60 -4.57
N PRO A 27 -0.87 -10.82 -5.08
CA PRO A 27 0.42 -11.47 -4.96
C PRO A 27 1.55 -10.58 -5.51
N THR A 28 2.70 -10.56 -4.85
CA THR A 28 3.88 -9.81 -5.30
C THR A 28 4.41 -10.31 -6.65
N ASN A 29 4.19 -11.59 -6.96
CA ASN A 29 4.47 -12.22 -8.26
C ASN A 29 3.17 -12.54 -9.03
N CYS A 30 2.39 -11.51 -9.34
CA CYS A 30 1.15 -11.64 -10.10
C CYS A 30 1.42 -11.38 -11.61
N PRO A 31 1.07 -12.31 -12.51
CA PRO A 31 1.11 -12.06 -13.96
C PRO A 31 0.30 -10.81 -14.35
N PRO A 32 0.61 -10.16 -15.48
CA PRO A 32 -0.20 -9.05 -15.99
C PRO A 32 -1.68 -9.45 -16.11
N ALA A 33 -2.55 -8.75 -15.39
CA ALA A 33 -3.98 -9.03 -15.36
C ALA A 33 -4.77 -7.77 -14.98
N LYS A 34 -6.10 -7.85 -15.04
CA LYS A 34 -7.00 -6.80 -14.56
C LYS A 34 -7.90 -7.31 -13.43
N THR A 35 -8.28 -6.42 -12.52
CA THR A 35 -9.38 -6.66 -11.58
C THR A 35 -10.72 -6.73 -12.32
N ARG A 36 -11.78 -7.14 -11.61
CA ARG A 36 -13.15 -7.13 -12.14
C ARG A 36 -13.57 -5.73 -12.60
N ASP A 37 -13.13 -4.70 -11.89
CA ASP A 37 -13.42 -3.29 -12.17
C ASP A 37 -12.47 -2.71 -13.25
N GLY A 38 -11.62 -3.55 -13.85
CA GLY A 38 -10.82 -3.20 -15.03
C GLY A 38 -9.49 -2.51 -14.74
N HIS A 39 -9.06 -2.40 -13.48
CA HIS A 39 -7.76 -1.84 -13.12
C HIS A 39 -6.64 -2.87 -13.24
N GLU A 40 -5.40 -2.45 -13.50
CA GLU A 40 -4.21 -3.30 -13.39
C GLU A 40 -4.22 -4.01 -12.02
N VAL A 41 -4.02 -5.32 -12.00
CA VAL A 41 -4.33 -6.15 -10.83
C VAL A 41 -3.61 -5.72 -9.55
N GLN A 42 -2.33 -5.37 -9.59
CA GLN A 42 -1.60 -4.97 -8.39
C GLN A 42 -2.02 -3.59 -7.91
N PHE A 43 -2.22 -2.63 -8.81
CA PHE A 43 -2.71 -1.29 -8.48
C PHE A 43 -4.16 -1.31 -7.97
N GLY A 44 -5.02 -2.04 -8.66
CA GLY A 44 -6.42 -2.23 -8.33
C GLY A 44 -6.60 -2.85 -6.94
N THR A 45 -5.82 -3.87 -6.59
CA THR A 45 -5.92 -4.48 -5.27
C THR A 45 -5.21 -3.66 -4.18
N ASN A 46 -3.96 -3.23 -4.40
CA ASN A 46 -3.14 -2.65 -3.33
C ASN A 46 -3.44 -1.18 -3.03
N HIS A 47 -4.00 -0.44 -3.99
CA HIS A 47 -4.34 0.98 -3.84
C HIS A 47 -5.85 1.20 -3.96
N PHE A 48 -6.45 0.88 -5.12
CA PHE A 48 -7.85 1.24 -5.36
C PHE A 48 -8.82 0.54 -4.41
N GLY A 49 -8.71 -0.78 -4.23
CA GLY A 49 -9.54 -1.53 -3.27
C GLY A 49 -9.36 -1.05 -1.82
N HIS A 50 -8.16 -0.56 -1.47
CA HIS A 50 -7.91 0.04 -0.16
C HIS A 50 -8.56 1.42 -0.02
N SER A 51 -8.56 2.23 -1.10
CA SER A 51 -9.27 3.52 -1.13
C SER A 51 -10.78 3.35 -0.98
N VAL A 52 -11.36 2.31 -1.61
CA VAL A 52 -12.77 1.91 -1.47
C VAL A 52 -13.12 1.66 -0.01
N LEU A 53 -12.38 0.77 0.66
CA LEU A 53 -12.68 0.47 2.05
C LEU A 53 -12.40 1.66 2.98
N PHE A 54 -11.37 2.48 2.71
CA PHE A 54 -11.17 3.74 3.42
C PHE A 54 -12.41 4.66 3.34
N LYS A 55 -12.95 4.89 2.13
CA LYS A 55 -14.14 5.72 1.94
C LYS A 55 -15.36 5.18 2.66
N LEU A 56 -15.60 3.88 2.59
CA LEU A 56 -16.71 3.24 3.31
C LEU A 56 -16.59 3.40 4.84
N LEU A 57 -15.37 3.43 5.36
CA LEU A 57 -15.11 3.61 6.80
C LEU A 57 -15.02 5.08 7.23
N LEU A 58 -14.79 5.99 6.29
CA LEU A 58 -14.54 7.40 6.55
C LEU A 58 -15.63 8.06 7.42
N PRO A 59 -16.95 7.88 7.18
CA PRO A 59 -17.97 8.47 8.05
C PRO A 59 -17.87 8.03 9.52
N THR A 60 -17.56 6.75 9.76
CA THR A 60 -17.38 6.20 11.11
C THR A 60 -16.09 6.71 11.73
N MET A 61 -15.00 6.81 10.96
CA MET A 61 -13.73 7.37 11.42
C MET A 61 -13.90 8.83 11.85
N LEU A 62 -14.55 9.66 11.02
CA LEU A 62 -14.82 11.07 11.33
C LEU A 62 -15.68 11.20 12.60
N ARG A 63 -16.76 10.42 12.73
CA ARG A 63 -17.56 10.41 13.97
C ARG A 63 -16.73 10.05 15.20
N THR A 64 -15.82 9.10 15.06
CA THR A 64 -14.92 8.69 16.15
C THR A 64 -13.96 9.81 16.54
N THR A 65 -13.50 10.64 15.58
CA THR A 65 -12.62 11.79 15.90
C THR A 65 -13.27 12.85 16.79
N GLU A 66 -14.60 12.87 16.89
CA GLU A 66 -15.31 13.81 17.77
C GLU A 66 -15.43 13.32 19.23
N LEU A 67 -15.01 12.08 19.53
CA LEU A 67 -15.02 11.57 20.90
C LEU A 67 -13.87 12.18 21.74
N PRO A 68 -14.08 12.46 23.03
CA PRO A 68 -13.03 12.97 23.90
C PRO A 68 -11.81 12.03 23.97
N GLY A 69 -10.62 12.57 23.69
CA GLY A 69 -9.37 11.80 23.71
C GLY A 69 -9.22 10.79 22.57
N ALA A 70 -10.04 10.89 21.52
CA ALA A 70 -9.97 9.98 20.39
C ALA A 70 -8.62 10.03 19.66
N ASP A 71 -8.12 8.84 19.33
CA ASP A 71 -6.93 8.64 18.49
C ASP A 71 -7.33 7.76 17.29
N VAL A 72 -7.58 8.43 16.16
CA VAL A 72 -8.00 7.78 14.93
C VAL A 72 -6.84 7.75 13.95
N ARG A 73 -6.40 6.53 13.61
CA ARG A 73 -5.26 6.29 12.73
C ARG A 73 -5.65 5.48 11.50
N LEU A 74 -5.07 5.86 10.37
CA LEU A 74 -5.10 5.12 9.12
C LEU A 74 -3.66 4.79 8.70
N VAL A 75 -3.36 3.51 8.54
CA VAL A 75 -2.00 3.05 8.23
C VAL A 75 -2.01 2.31 6.90
N PHE A 76 -1.31 2.86 5.91
CA PHE A 76 -1.13 2.24 4.59
C PHE A 76 0.18 1.45 4.55
N LEU A 77 0.12 0.18 4.10
CA LEU A 77 1.35 -0.55 3.82
C LEU A 77 1.92 -0.18 2.46
N ALA A 78 3.18 0.24 2.50
CA ALA A 78 4.03 0.52 1.37
C ALA A 78 5.23 -0.45 1.39
N SER A 79 6.20 -0.22 0.50
CA SER A 79 7.41 -1.02 0.37
C SER A 79 8.52 -0.11 -0.11
N SER A 80 9.78 -0.38 0.27
CA SER A 80 10.94 0.39 -0.21
C SER A 80 11.09 0.28 -1.73
N LEU A 81 10.52 -0.76 -2.34
CA LEU A 81 10.41 -0.91 -3.79
C LEU A 81 9.60 0.20 -4.45
N TYR A 82 8.90 1.08 -3.73
CA TYR A 82 8.25 2.27 -4.31
C TYR A 82 9.24 3.10 -5.16
N SER A 83 10.53 3.08 -4.82
CA SER A 83 11.58 3.77 -5.57
C SER A 83 11.80 3.22 -6.97
N GLN A 84 11.34 2.01 -7.26
CA GLN A 84 11.41 1.33 -8.54
C GLN A 84 10.16 1.54 -9.41
N ALA A 85 9.28 2.45 -9.02
CA ALA A 85 8.11 2.82 -9.81
C ALA A 85 8.53 3.36 -11.20
N PRO A 86 7.66 3.26 -12.22
CA PRO A 86 7.93 3.81 -13.55
C PRO A 86 8.41 5.27 -13.52
N ARG A 87 9.07 5.68 -14.61
CA ARG A 87 9.38 7.10 -14.81
C ARG A 87 8.09 7.93 -14.76
N GLY A 88 8.08 8.98 -13.94
CA GLY A 88 6.87 9.77 -13.67
C GLY A 88 6.00 9.22 -12.53
N GLY A 89 6.37 8.11 -11.90
CA GLY A 89 5.72 7.55 -10.72
C GLY A 89 4.54 6.65 -11.06
N ILE A 90 3.43 7.24 -11.52
CA ILE A 90 2.19 6.52 -11.81
C ILE A 90 1.78 6.72 -13.27
N LEU A 91 1.56 5.62 -13.98
CA LEU A 91 1.16 5.57 -15.38
C LEU A 91 -0.36 5.54 -15.50
N PHE A 92 -1.00 6.68 -15.18
CA PHE A 92 -2.46 6.84 -15.13
C PHE A 92 -3.19 6.30 -16.36
N GLU A 93 -2.72 6.64 -17.57
CA GLU A 93 -3.31 6.22 -18.84
C GLU A 93 -3.34 4.69 -19.01
N ASN A 94 -2.43 3.98 -18.34
CA ASN A 94 -2.27 2.54 -18.47
C ASN A 94 -2.89 1.79 -17.28
N LEU A 95 -3.54 2.47 -16.33
CA LEU A 95 -4.12 1.81 -15.15
C LEU A 95 -5.34 0.94 -15.49
N HIS A 96 -5.99 1.13 -16.64
CA HIS A 96 -7.07 0.27 -17.14
C HIS A 96 -6.60 -0.86 -18.07
N SER A 97 -5.29 -1.14 -18.08
CA SER A 97 -4.64 -2.19 -18.88
C SER A 97 -4.03 -3.26 -17.98
N THR A 98 -3.53 -4.36 -18.57
CA THR A 98 -2.75 -5.37 -17.85
C THR A 98 -1.31 -4.92 -17.54
N GLN A 99 -0.82 -3.87 -18.21
CA GLN A 99 0.57 -3.41 -18.15
C GLN A 99 1.59 -4.55 -18.41
N GLU A 100 1.31 -5.38 -19.40
CA GLU A 100 2.15 -6.53 -19.79
C GLU A 100 3.56 -6.15 -20.23
N ASN A 101 3.75 -4.91 -20.68
CA ASN A 101 5.04 -4.34 -21.05
C ASN A 101 5.90 -3.94 -19.84
N LEU A 102 5.36 -3.98 -18.62
CA LEU A 102 6.10 -3.69 -17.39
C LEU A 102 6.45 -4.99 -16.66
N GLY A 103 7.60 -4.98 -15.99
CA GLY A 103 7.95 -6.05 -15.06
C GLY A 103 7.01 -6.05 -13.85
N THR A 104 6.69 -7.23 -13.32
CA THR A 104 5.85 -7.41 -12.13
C THR A 104 6.27 -6.52 -10.96
N TRP A 105 7.57 -6.41 -10.68
CA TRP A 105 8.07 -5.56 -9.60
C TRP A 105 7.86 -4.06 -9.85
N THR A 106 7.84 -3.62 -11.11
CA THR A 106 7.57 -2.24 -11.48
C THR A 106 6.09 -1.89 -11.29
N ARG A 107 5.17 -2.80 -11.66
CA ARG A 107 3.72 -2.64 -11.36
C ARG A 107 3.47 -2.59 -9.86
N TYR A 108 4.11 -3.49 -9.11
CA TYR A 108 4.04 -3.52 -7.65
C TYR A 108 4.57 -2.22 -7.04
N ALA A 109 5.76 -1.77 -7.48
CA ALA A 109 6.38 -0.53 -7.03
C ALA A 109 5.47 0.70 -7.22
N GLN A 110 4.83 0.81 -8.39
CA GLN A 110 3.83 1.85 -8.66
C GLN A 110 2.67 1.81 -7.66
N SER A 111 2.15 0.62 -7.33
CA SER A 111 1.07 0.48 -6.35
C SER A 111 1.50 0.90 -4.94
N LYS A 112 2.75 0.63 -4.55
CA LYS A 112 3.29 1.01 -3.23
C LYS A 112 3.67 2.48 -3.16
N LEU A 113 4.09 3.09 -4.26
CA LEU A 113 4.21 4.54 -4.39
C LEU A 113 2.85 5.22 -4.21
N ALA A 114 1.79 4.67 -4.82
CA ALA A 114 0.44 5.20 -4.68
C ALA A 114 0.00 5.24 -3.20
N ASN A 115 0.25 4.17 -2.43
CA ASN A 115 -0.05 4.15 -1.00
C ASN A 115 0.68 5.23 -0.18
N ILE A 116 1.92 5.58 -0.54
CA ILE A 116 2.68 6.66 0.12
C ILE A 116 2.05 8.02 -0.18
N LEU A 117 1.81 8.30 -1.47
CA LEU A 117 1.22 9.55 -1.93
C LEU A 117 -0.20 9.74 -1.38
N TYR A 118 -0.99 8.67 -1.36
CA TYR A 118 -2.36 8.71 -0.86
C TYR A 118 -2.42 8.93 0.65
N ALA A 119 -1.52 8.30 1.42
CA ALA A 119 -1.40 8.58 2.86
C ALA A 119 -1.09 10.06 3.14
N ALA A 120 -0.24 10.69 2.32
CA ALA A 120 0.06 12.12 2.42
C ALA A 120 -1.18 12.98 2.10
N GLU A 121 -1.96 12.64 1.07
CA GLU A 121 -3.20 13.36 0.77
C GLU A 121 -4.28 13.18 1.84
N VAL A 122 -4.46 11.96 2.39
CA VAL A 122 -5.38 11.75 3.52
C VAL A 122 -4.97 12.62 4.70
N ALA A 123 -3.66 12.70 5.01
CA ALA A 123 -3.17 13.55 6.10
C ALA A 123 -3.45 15.04 5.89
N ARG A 124 -3.34 15.54 4.64
CA ARG A 124 -3.67 16.93 4.30
C ARG A 124 -5.17 17.20 4.37
N ARG A 125 -6.00 16.27 3.90
CA ARG A 125 -7.45 16.44 3.74
C ARG A 125 -8.25 16.14 5.00
N TYR A 126 -7.77 15.22 5.84
CA TYR A 126 -8.44 14.78 7.07
C TYR A 126 -7.50 14.95 8.27
N PRO A 127 -7.18 16.19 8.69
CA PRO A 127 -6.16 16.46 9.71
C PRO A 127 -6.48 15.88 11.10
N LYS A 128 -7.75 15.53 11.38
CA LYS A 128 -8.15 14.83 12.61
C LYS A 128 -7.84 13.32 12.58
N ILE A 129 -7.50 12.76 11.43
CA ILE A 129 -7.08 11.37 11.26
C ILE A 129 -5.56 11.37 11.06
N THR A 130 -4.83 10.64 11.91
CA THR A 130 -3.41 10.42 11.67
C THR A 130 -3.25 9.39 10.57
N ALA A 131 -2.88 9.83 9.37
CA ALA A 131 -2.67 8.96 8.23
C ALA A 131 -1.18 8.80 7.95
N VAL A 132 -0.67 7.57 7.88
CA VAL A 132 0.75 7.31 7.59
C VAL A 132 0.90 6.17 6.62
N SER A 133 2.06 6.10 5.97
CA SER A 133 2.48 4.91 5.23
C SER A 133 3.69 4.27 5.91
N LEU A 134 3.88 2.96 5.74
CA LEU A 134 5.05 2.29 6.31
C LEU A 134 5.49 1.06 5.53
N HIS A 135 6.78 0.74 5.65
CA HIS A 135 7.35 -0.54 5.26
C HIS A 135 7.17 -1.54 6.41
N PRO A 136 6.53 -2.70 6.23
CA PRO A 136 6.29 -3.65 7.33
C PRO A 136 7.59 -4.22 7.90
N GLY A 137 8.57 -4.42 7.03
CA GLY A 137 9.88 -4.98 7.30
C GLY A 137 10.13 -6.10 6.33
N ILE A 138 11.34 -6.65 6.36
CA ILE A 138 11.68 -7.73 5.46
C ILE A 138 11.42 -9.01 6.22
N VAL A 139 10.18 -9.47 6.09
CA VAL A 139 9.68 -10.65 6.77
C VAL A 139 10.19 -11.86 6.01
N GLY A 140 11.04 -12.65 6.66
CA GLY A 140 11.50 -13.92 6.11
C GLY A 140 10.43 -14.98 6.34
N THR A 141 9.34 -14.96 5.58
CA THR A 141 8.25 -15.95 5.75
C THR A 141 7.79 -16.46 4.41
N GLY A 142 8.13 -17.72 4.04
CA GLY A 142 7.58 -18.47 2.89
C GLY A 142 7.83 -17.89 1.48
N LEU A 143 7.94 -16.56 1.39
CA LEU A 143 8.11 -15.65 0.27
C LEU A 143 9.28 -16.01 -0.62
N VAL A 144 10.29 -16.66 -0.03
CA VAL A 144 11.54 -16.96 -0.70
C VAL A 144 11.48 -18.32 -1.36
N ASN A 145 10.74 -19.30 -0.83
CA ASN A 145 10.92 -20.70 -1.23
C ASN A 145 10.69 -20.93 -2.73
N ASP A 146 9.69 -20.27 -3.31
CA ASP A 146 9.29 -20.42 -4.72
C ASP A 146 9.85 -19.33 -5.65
N LEU A 147 10.66 -18.40 -5.15
CA LEU A 147 11.30 -17.39 -5.97
C LEU A 147 12.48 -17.99 -6.76
N GLY A 148 12.60 -17.59 -8.04
CA GLY A 148 13.84 -17.77 -8.79
C GLY A 148 15.02 -17.11 -8.07
N LEU A 149 16.23 -17.67 -8.25
CA LEU A 149 17.45 -17.28 -7.52
C LEU A 149 17.72 -15.76 -7.50
N PHE A 150 17.38 -15.06 -8.58
CA PHE A 150 17.53 -13.61 -8.70
C PHE A 150 16.59 -12.83 -7.78
N SER A 151 15.31 -13.22 -7.70
CA SER A 151 14.33 -12.59 -6.81
C SER A 151 14.62 -12.91 -5.35
N LYS A 152 15.16 -14.12 -5.04
CA LYS A 152 15.71 -14.44 -3.72
C LYS A 152 16.84 -13.46 -3.36
N ALA A 153 17.78 -13.24 -4.27
CA ALA A 153 18.90 -12.33 -4.06
C ALA A 153 18.45 -10.89 -3.79
N LEU A 154 17.44 -10.38 -4.50
CA LEU A 154 16.88 -9.04 -4.23
C LEU A 154 16.20 -8.93 -2.87
N VAL A 155 15.47 -9.96 -2.46
CA VAL A 155 14.88 -10.04 -1.10
C VAL A 155 15.97 -10.05 -0.04
N TYR A 156 17.05 -10.83 -0.23
CA TYR A 156 18.15 -10.92 0.74
C TYR A 156 19.05 -9.68 0.79
N ILE A 157 19.29 -9.03 -0.36
CA ILE A 157 20.02 -7.75 -0.46
C ILE A 157 19.20 -6.66 0.24
N GLY A 158 17.88 -6.62 0.03
CA GLY A 158 16.99 -5.76 0.80
C GLY A 158 17.04 -6.08 2.28
N ALA A 159 17.03 -7.38 2.65
CA ALA A 159 16.93 -7.87 4.04
C ALA A 159 18.16 -7.58 4.91
N GLY A 160 19.27 -7.11 4.33
CA GLY A 160 20.56 -7.07 5.02
C GLY A 160 20.97 -8.45 5.57
N PHE A 161 20.62 -9.52 4.87
CA PHE A 161 20.97 -10.91 5.20
C PHE A 161 20.48 -11.46 6.56
N ARG A 162 19.42 -10.89 7.18
CA ARG A 162 18.79 -11.48 8.38
C ARG A 162 17.29 -11.75 8.14
N PRO A 163 16.87 -13.02 7.95
CA PRO A 163 15.46 -13.35 7.87
C PRO A 163 14.80 -13.05 9.22
N LYS A 164 13.86 -12.11 9.21
CA LYS A 164 13.12 -11.67 10.40
C LYS A 164 11.85 -12.50 10.58
N SER A 165 11.45 -12.78 11.82
CA SER A 165 10.29 -13.62 12.15
C SER A 165 8.96 -12.92 11.79
N PRO A 166 7.82 -13.64 11.72
CA PRO A 166 6.50 -13.01 11.56
C PRO A 166 6.25 -11.87 12.57
N GLU A 167 6.69 -12.05 13.81
CA GLU A 167 6.59 -11.06 14.89
C GLU A 167 7.37 -9.79 14.56
N ASP A 168 8.55 -9.90 13.96
CA ASP A 168 9.34 -8.76 13.52
C ASP A 168 8.64 -7.97 12.40
N GLY A 169 7.88 -8.64 11.53
CA GLY A 169 7.09 -8.04 10.46
C GLY A 169 5.89 -7.22 10.96
N ALA A 170 5.32 -7.61 12.09
CA ALA A 170 4.21 -6.90 12.71
C ALA A 170 4.67 -5.66 13.50
N ARG A 171 5.95 -5.56 13.90
CA ARG A 171 6.43 -4.50 14.80
C ARG A 171 6.20 -3.09 14.28
N ASN A 172 6.41 -2.84 12.99
CA ASN A 172 6.27 -1.49 12.46
C ASN A 172 4.79 -1.08 12.37
N GLY A 173 3.92 -2.01 12.01
CA GLY A 173 2.47 -1.83 12.06
C GLY A 173 1.98 -1.56 13.48
N LEU A 174 2.42 -2.38 14.45
CA LEU A 174 2.09 -2.22 15.86
C LEU A 174 2.61 -0.90 16.44
N TRP A 175 3.81 -0.47 16.04
CA TRP A 175 4.35 0.83 16.43
C TRP A 175 3.47 1.96 15.89
N ALA A 176 3.12 1.97 14.60
CA ALA A 176 2.29 3.02 14.00
C ALA A 176 0.89 3.07 14.63
N ALA A 177 0.39 1.90 15.02
CA ALA A 177 -0.84 1.68 15.74
C ALA A 177 -0.85 2.27 17.17
N THR A 178 0.24 2.13 17.91
CA THR A 178 0.22 2.30 19.39
C THR A 178 1.16 3.36 19.93
N THR A 179 2.11 3.86 19.13
CA THR A 179 3.08 4.88 19.58
C THR A 179 2.37 6.15 20.01
N ALA A 180 2.92 6.92 20.95
CA ALA A 180 2.32 8.20 21.35
C ALA A 180 2.20 9.16 20.15
N LEU A 181 1.14 9.97 20.07
CA LEU A 181 0.89 10.90 18.95
C LEU A 181 2.09 11.81 18.65
N LYS A 182 2.84 12.24 19.66
CA LYS A 182 4.05 13.06 19.49
C LYS A 182 5.20 12.37 18.74
N ASN A 183 5.17 11.04 18.63
CA ASN A 183 6.20 10.24 17.97
C ASN A 183 5.84 9.87 16.52
N ILE A 184 4.64 10.23 16.06
CA ILE A 184 4.13 9.90 14.72
C ILE A 184 3.65 11.16 14.03
N ARG A 185 4.10 11.35 12.79
CA ARG A 185 3.79 12.52 11.98
C ARG A 185 2.84 12.09 10.86
N SER A 186 1.65 12.69 10.84
CA SER A 186 0.69 12.46 9.76
C SER A 186 1.31 12.84 8.41
N GLY A 187 1.07 12.01 7.40
CA GLY A 187 1.60 12.11 6.04
C GLY A 187 3.03 11.56 5.86
N ALA A 188 3.67 11.06 6.93
CA ALA A 188 5.02 10.52 6.84
C ALA A 188 5.06 9.05 6.42
N TYR A 189 6.23 8.62 5.96
CA TYR A 189 6.57 7.24 5.64
C TYR A 189 7.57 6.69 6.66
N TYR A 190 7.28 5.50 7.19
CA TYR A 190 8.08 4.88 8.25
C TYR A 190 8.73 3.55 7.83
N GLU A 191 10.01 3.41 8.13
CA GLU A 191 10.74 2.14 8.07
C GLU A 191 10.82 1.46 9.44
N PRO A 192 11.01 0.13 9.48
CA PRO A 192 11.05 -0.62 10.72
C PRO A 192 12.19 -0.16 11.66
N VAL A 193 11.95 0.08 12.94
CA VAL A 193 10.63 0.29 13.57
C VAL A 193 10.53 1.76 13.92
N GLY A 194 9.48 2.42 13.45
CA GLY A 194 9.17 3.80 13.80
C GLY A 194 10.16 4.84 13.32
N LYS A 195 10.98 4.52 12.31
CA LYS A 195 11.96 5.45 11.76
C LYS A 195 11.35 6.19 10.58
N GLU A 196 11.14 7.49 10.72
CA GLU A 196 10.71 8.31 9.60
C GLU A 196 11.79 8.28 8.51
N ALA A 197 11.43 7.84 7.32
CA ALA A 197 12.36 7.67 6.21
C ALA A 197 12.29 8.85 5.23
N LYS A 198 13.44 9.17 4.64
CA LYS A 198 13.51 10.20 3.59
C LYS A 198 13.02 9.62 2.27
N LEU A 199 11.91 10.14 1.78
CA LEU A 199 11.33 9.77 0.50
C LEU A 199 12.12 10.40 -0.68
N ASN A 200 12.13 9.72 -1.83
CA ASN A 200 12.67 10.29 -3.08
C ASN A 200 11.81 11.48 -3.57
N SER A 201 12.22 12.15 -4.66
CA SER A 201 11.47 13.31 -5.18
C SER A 201 10.07 12.92 -5.64
N THR A 202 9.91 11.82 -6.37
CA THR A 202 8.62 11.34 -6.88
C THR A 202 7.63 11.06 -5.75
N ALA A 203 8.06 10.44 -4.65
CA ALA A 203 7.20 10.12 -3.51
C ALA A 203 6.89 11.34 -2.61
N ARG A 204 7.54 12.48 -2.84
CA ARG A 204 7.26 13.77 -2.17
C ARG A 204 6.58 14.78 -3.09
N ASP A 205 6.29 14.39 -4.33
CA ASP A 205 5.67 15.25 -5.33
C ASP A 205 4.20 15.47 -4.97
N GLU A 206 3.86 16.69 -4.58
CA GLU A 206 2.50 17.05 -4.16
C GLU A 206 1.53 17.09 -5.33
N ASP A 207 1.99 17.46 -6.52
CA ASP A 207 1.14 17.51 -7.72
C ASP A 207 0.81 16.10 -8.20
N LEU A 208 1.78 15.19 -8.14
CA LEU A 208 1.53 13.76 -8.37
C LEU A 208 0.57 13.18 -7.33
N ALA A 209 0.71 13.55 -6.06
CA ALA A 209 -0.20 13.09 -5.00
C ALA A 209 -1.64 13.58 -5.22
N LYS A 210 -1.83 14.86 -5.58
CA LYS A 210 -3.14 15.41 -5.94
C LYS A 210 -3.73 14.74 -7.17
N LYS A 211 -2.93 14.53 -8.21
CA LYS A 211 -3.37 13.82 -9.42
C LYS A 211 -3.82 12.39 -9.09
N LEU A 212 -3.10 11.69 -8.21
CA LEU A 212 -3.51 10.37 -7.73
C LEU A 212 -4.82 10.43 -6.95
N TRP A 213 -4.96 11.41 -6.05
CA TRP A 213 -6.20 11.62 -5.31
C TRP A 213 -7.38 11.80 -6.26
N ASP A 214 -7.28 12.74 -7.19
CA ASP A 214 -8.37 13.09 -8.11
C ASP A 214 -8.74 11.91 -9.01
N TRP A 215 -7.75 11.18 -9.55
CA TRP A 215 -7.98 9.94 -10.28
C TRP A 215 -8.72 8.91 -9.42
N THR A 216 -8.30 8.73 -8.17
CA THR A 216 -8.91 7.76 -7.25
C THR A 216 -10.36 8.12 -6.94
N GLU A 217 -10.65 9.40 -6.67
CA GLU A 217 -12.01 9.89 -6.44
C GLU A 217 -12.91 9.71 -7.66
N GLU A 218 -12.37 9.89 -8.87
CA GLU A 218 -13.11 9.64 -10.11
C GLU A 218 -13.48 8.17 -10.25
N GLN A 219 -12.54 7.26 -9.99
CA GLN A 219 -12.80 5.82 -10.03
C GLN A 219 -13.81 5.38 -8.96
N LEU A 220 -13.76 5.98 -7.76
CA LEU A 220 -14.72 5.70 -6.69
C LEU A 220 -16.14 6.14 -7.07
N LYS A 221 -16.29 7.32 -7.68
CA LYS A 221 -17.58 7.82 -8.19
C LYS A 221 -18.15 6.91 -9.27
N ALA A 222 -17.30 6.34 -10.13
CA ALA A 222 -17.73 5.41 -11.17
C ALA A 222 -18.36 4.11 -10.63
N ILE A 223 -18.15 3.80 -9.34
CA ILE A 223 -18.77 2.68 -8.63
C ILE A 223 -19.67 3.12 -7.47
N ASP A 224 -20.20 4.34 -7.53
CA ASP A 224 -21.15 4.93 -6.58
C ASP A 224 -20.64 5.05 -5.13
N ILE A 225 -19.32 5.22 -4.94
CA ILE A 225 -18.69 5.49 -3.64
C ILE A 225 -18.29 6.97 -3.56
N GLN A 226 -18.71 7.65 -2.49
CA GLN A 226 -18.42 9.08 -2.22
C GLN A 226 -17.44 9.27 -1.07
#